data_AF-A0A1Z9KL27-F1
#
_entry.id   AF-A0A1Z9KL27-F1
#
_cell.length_a   1.000
_cell.length_b   1.000
_cell.length_c   1.000
_cell.angle_alpha   90.00
_cell.angle_beta   90.00
_cell.angle_gamma   90.00
#
_symmetry.space_group_name_H-M   'P 1'
#
loop_
_entity.id
_entity.type
_entity.pdbx_description
1 polymer ?
#
loop_
_entity_poly.entity_id
_entity_poly.type
_entity_poly.pdbx_seq_one_letter_code
_entity_poly.pdbx_strand_id
1 'polypeptide(L)'
;MIFAHKSEEIFAEHLNLFGIDWVYEPVSFPLKWGSGSIKMMFTPDFYIPSLDVYVEITTMNQNLITKKSKKIKKAKKLYPDKNFKLINEQQFYNFLEIDNRELVQKTIAS
;
A
#
# COMPACT_ATOMS: atom_id res chain seq x y z
N MET A 1 3.45 -10.69 -14.64
CA MET A 1 3.13 -10.51 -13.21
C MET A 1 1.67 -10.90 -13.01
N ILE A 2 1.31 -11.53 -11.89
CA ILE A 2 -0.08 -11.89 -11.58
C ILE A 2 -0.43 -11.16 -10.29
N PHE A 3 -1.43 -10.28 -10.36
CA PHE A 3 -1.95 -9.54 -9.20
C PHE A 3 -2.92 -10.43 -8.41
N ALA A 4 -2.95 -10.26 -7.08
CA ALA A 4 -3.89 -10.98 -6.22
C ALA A 4 -5.33 -10.47 -6.39
N HIS A 5 -5.48 -9.18 -6.70
CA HIS A 5 -6.78 -8.53 -6.87
C HIS A 5 -6.82 -7.60 -8.09
N LYS A 6 -8.00 -7.49 -8.73
CA LYS A 6 -8.18 -6.60 -9.90
C LYS A 6 -7.91 -5.12 -9.59
N SER A 7 -8.15 -4.68 -8.36
CA SER A 7 -7.83 -3.31 -7.91
C SER A 7 -6.33 -3.02 -7.94
N GLU A 8 -5.48 -4.00 -7.67
CA GLU A 8 -4.02 -3.84 -7.73
C GLU A 8 -3.56 -3.67 -9.18
N GLU A 9 -4.12 -4.48 -10.10
CA GLU A 9 -3.83 -4.34 -11.53
C GLU A 9 -4.23 -2.96 -12.05
N ILE A 10 -5.44 -2.49 -11.74
CA ILE A 10 -5.92 -1.17 -12.14
C ILE A 10 -5.06 -0.05 -11.51
N PHE A 11 -4.63 -0.20 -10.26
CA PHE A 11 -3.72 0.75 -9.61
C PHE A 11 -2.39 0.84 -10.36
N ALA A 12 -1.80 -0.30 -10.68
CA ALA A 12 -0.54 -0.40 -11.43
C ALA A 12 -0.66 0.20 -12.83
N GLU A 13 -1.75 -0.08 -13.55
CA GLU A 13 -2.05 0.52 -14.86
C GLU A 13 -2.13 2.04 -14.77
N HIS A 14 -2.78 2.57 -13.73
CA HIS A 14 -2.89 4.01 -13.54
C HIS A 14 -1.53 4.68 -13.23
N LEU A 15 -0.70 4.05 -12.40
CA LEU A 15 0.67 4.52 -12.17
C LEU A 15 1.51 4.50 -13.45
N ASN A 16 1.38 3.44 -14.26
CA ASN A 16 2.06 3.31 -15.55
C ASN A 16 1.65 4.42 -16.52
N LEU A 17 0.35 4.77 -16.56
CA LEU A 17 -0.16 5.85 -17.41
C LEU A 17 0.57 7.18 -17.15
N PHE A 18 0.95 7.44 -15.90
CA PHE A 18 1.67 8.65 -15.49
C PHE A 18 3.20 8.47 -15.40
N GLY A 19 3.72 7.31 -15.79
CA GLY A 19 5.15 6.98 -15.72
C GLY A 19 5.70 7.06 -14.29
N ILE A 20 4.91 6.66 -13.30
CA ILE A 20 5.31 6.59 -11.90
C ILE A 20 5.84 5.17 -11.65
N ASP A 21 7.11 5.07 -11.25
CA ASP A 21 7.72 3.79 -10.93
C ASP A 21 7.08 3.15 -9.69
N TRP A 22 6.93 1.83 -9.72
CA TRP A 22 6.40 1.04 -8.63
C TRP A 22 7.01 -0.35 -8.58
N VAL A 23 6.95 -0.96 -7.40
CA VAL A 23 7.33 -2.36 -7.15
C VAL A 23 6.18 -3.07 -6.46
N TYR A 24 5.71 -4.18 -7.01
CA TYR A 24 4.64 -5.01 -6.44
C TYR A 24 5.20 -5.98 -5.39
N GLU A 25 4.49 -6.13 -4.26
CA GLU A 25 4.90 -6.94 -3.10
C GLU A 25 6.40 -6.83 -2.74
N PRO A 26 6.90 -5.60 -2.52
CA PRO A 26 8.33 -5.28 -2.52
C PRO A 26 9.11 -5.98 -1.40
N VAL A 27 8.50 -6.13 -0.22
CA VAL A 27 9.14 -6.70 0.96
C VAL A 27 8.10 -7.09 2.01
N SER A 28 8.36 -8.18 2.73
CA SER A 28 7.56 -8.58 3.89
C SER A 28 8.18 -8.05 5.18
N PHE A 29 7.42 -7.26 5.94
CA PHE A 29 7.80 -6.73 7.25
C PHE A 29 7.35 -7.66 8.37
N PRO A 30 8.28 -8.24 9.16
CA PRO A 30 7.91 -8.96 10.37
C PRO A 30 7.26 -8.02 11.40
N LEU A 31 6.08 -8.38 11.87
CA LEU A 31 5.30 -7.58 12.82
C LEU A 31 5.19 -8.21 14.21
N LYS A 32 5.33 -9.53 14.33
CA LYS A 32 5.28 -10.23 15.63
C LYS A 32 6.18 -11.45 15.60
N TRP A 33 6.89 -11.67 16.69
CA TRP A 33 7.73 -12.85 16.90
C TRP A 33 7.14 -13.72 18.03
N GLY A 34 7.37 -15.02 17.94
CA GLY A 34 7.09 -16.03 18.97
C GLY A 34 8.38 -16.63 19.48
N SER A 35 8.31 -17.88 19.96
CA SER A 35 9.46 -18.66 20.44
C SER A 35 10.43 -19.02 19.30
N GLY A 36 11.17 -18.04 18.79
CA GLY A 36 12.15 -18.20 17.72
C GLY A 36 11.63 -18.08 16.29
N SER A 37 10.34 -17.79 16.08
CA SER A 37 9.75 -17.69 14.73
C SER A 37 8.87 -16.46 14.55
N ILE A 38 8.68 -16.04 13.30
CA ILE A 38 7.81 -14.92 12.94
C ILE A 38 6.36 -15.41 12.97
N LYS A 39 5.53 -14.79 13.82
CA LYS A 39 4.09 -15.11 13.97
C LYS A 39 3.18 -14.25 13.11
N MET A 40 3.68 -13.11 12.61
CA MET A 40 2.89 -12.21 11.78
C MET A 40 3.81 -11.38 10.91
N MET A 41 3.48 -11.29 9.63
CA MET A 41 4.09 -10.37 8.68
C MET A 41 3.04 -9.45 8.05
N PHE A 42 3.54 -8.39 7.46
CA PHE A 42 2.81 -7.46 6.62
C PHE A 42 3.62 -7.21 5.36
N THR A 43 3.01 -7.49 4.22
CA THR A 43 3.60 -7.28 2.89
C THR A 43 2.70 -6.25 2.21
N PRO A 44 3.20 -5.03 1.97
CA PRO A 44 2.45 -4.01 1.24
C PRO A 44 2.21 -4.46 -0.19
N ASP A 45 1.09 -4.07 -0.77
CA ASP A 45 0.78 -4.37 -2.18
C ASP A 45 1.78 -3.68 -3.12
N PHE A 46 2.18 -2.44 -2.82
CA PHE A 46 3.11 -1.66 -3.65
C PHE A 46 4.17 -0.89 -2.84
N TYR A 47 5.28 -0.55 -3.49
CA TYR A 47 6.20 0.50 -3.08
C TYR A 47 6.42 1.48 -4.22
N ILE A 48 6.35 2.79 -3.92
CA ILE A 48 6.54 3.88 -4.87
C ILE A 48 7.88 4.56 -4.58
N PRO A 49 8.96 4.27 -5.33
CA PRO A 49 10.31 4.72 -4.99
C PRO A 49 10.47 6.23 -4.97
N SER A 50 9.79 6.95 -5.86
CA SER A 50 9.86 8.41 -5.95
C SER A 50 9.31 9.12 -4.70
N LEU A 51 8.52 8.42 -3.88
CA LEU A 51 7.88 8.95 -2.67
C LEU A 51 8.33 8.23 -1.39
N ASP A 52 9.21 7.22 -1.49
CA ASP A 52 9.62 6.33 -0.40
C ASP A 52 8.43 5.86 0.47
N VAL A 53 7.38 5.35 -0.20
CA VAL A 53 6.13 4.97 0.45
C VAL A 53 5.64 3.60 0.03
N TYR A 54 5.27 2.80 1.02
CA TYR A 54 4.61 1.51 0.87
C TYR A 54 3.10 1.69 0.91
N VAL A 55 2.41 1.20 -0.11
CA VAL A 55 0.97 1.37 -0.31
C VAL A 55 0.27 0.03 -0.14
N GLU A 56 -0.84 0.06 0.61
CA GLU A 56 -1.78 -1.05 0.77
C GLU A 56 -3.16 -0.61 0.27
N ILE A 57 -3.78 -1.39 -0.59
CA ILE A 57 -5.13 -1.18 -1.11
C ILE A 57 -6.11 -2.01 -0.28
N THR A 58 -7.26 -1.44 0.08
CA THR A 58 -8.33 -2.16 0.79
C THR A 58 -9.72 -1.75 0.30
N THR A 59 -10.65 -2.69 0.35
CA THR A 59 -12.09 -2.42 0.13
C THR A 59 -12.73 -1.74 1.35
N MET A 60 -13.95 -1.18 1.21
CA MET A 60 -14.72 -0.60 2.34
C MET A 60 -15.22 -1.59 3.40
N ASN A 61 -14.78 -2.85 3.38
CA ASN A 61 -15.16 -3.78 4.43
C ASN A 61 -14.52 -3.39 5.77
N GLN A 62 -15.33 -2.87 6.70
CA GLN A 62 -14.88 -2.34 7.99
C GLN A 62 -14.03 -3.32 8.81
N ASN A 63 -14.34 -4.62 8.74
CA ASN A 63 -13.58 -5.66 9.45
C ASN A 63 -12.18 -5.82 8.84
N LEU A 64 -12.07 -5.79 7.51
CA LEU A 64 -10.79 -5.85 6.81
C LEU A 64 -9.97 -4.58 7.05
N ILE A 65 -10.59 -3.40 6.93
CA ILE A 65 -9.96 -2.10 7.23
C ILE A 65 -9.36 -2.11 8.63
N THR A 66 -10.11 -2.59 9.63
CA THR A 66 -9.63 -2.64 11.02
C THR A 66 -8.42 -3.55 11.16
N LYS A 67 -8.41 -4.72 10.50
CA LYS A 67 -7.27 -5.66 10.53
C LYS A 67 -6.04 -5.08 9.84
N LYS A 68 -6.20 -4.53 8.63
CA LYS A 68 -5.11 -3.93 7.84
C LYS A 68 -4.54 -2.69 8.54
N SER A 69 -5.40 -1.82 9.07
CA SER A 69 -4.99 -0.67 9.89
C SER A 69 -4.22 -1.06 11.14
N LYS A 70 -4.61 -2.14 11.84
CA LYS A 70 -3.84 -2.64 13.00
C LYS A 70 -2.44 -3.11 12.59
N LYS A 71 -2.30 -3.79 11.45
CA LYS A 71 -0.99 -4.19 10.91
C LYS A 71 -0.13 -2.98 10.56
N ILE A 72 -0.68 -2.00 9.83
CA ILE A 72 0.03 -0.78 9.44
C ILE A 72 0.44 0.04 10.67
N LYS A 73 -0.44 0.21 11.66
CA LYS A 73 -0.10 0.89 12.93
C LYS A 73 1.05 0.19 13.64
N LYS A 74 1.13 -1.14 13.56
CA LYS A 74 2.23 -1.91 14.13
C LYS A 74 3.52 -1.78 13.31
N ALA A 75 3.40 -1.80 11.97
CA ALA A 75 4.51 -1.57 11.06
C ALA A 75 5.15 -0.18 11.32
N LYS A 76 4.34 0.88 11.38
CA LYS A 76 4.79 2.25 11.72
C LYS A 76 5.51 2.33 13.06
N LYS A 77 5.11 1.53 14.05
CA LYS A 77 5.78 1.49 15.36
C LYS A 77 7.12 0.75 15.33
N LEU A 78 7.24 -0.30 14.52
CA LEU A 78 8.45 -1.12 14.43
C LEU A 78 9.46 -0.57 13.42
N TYR A 79 8.98 0.13 12.40
CA TYR A 79 9.74 0.68 11.28
C TYR A 79 9.40 2.17 11.13
N PRO A 80 9.82 3.03 12.07
CA PRO A 80 9.47 4.45 12.07
C PRO A 80 10.04 5.21 10.87
N ASP A 81 11.15 4.73 10.31
CA ASP A 81 11.81 5.34 9.14
C ASP A 81 11.17 4.94 7.80
N LYS A 82 10.02 4.26 7.83
CA LYS A 82 9.32 3.78 6.63
C LYS A 82 7.92 4.38 6.55
N ASN A 83 7.55 4.88 5.37
CA ASN A 83 6.23 5.46 5.15
C ASN A 83 5.25 4.40 4.68
N PHE A 84 4.08 4.33 5.32
CA PHE A 84 3.02 3.40 4.95
C PHE A 84 1.71 4.16 4.73
N LYS A 85 1.05 3.90 3.59
CA LYS A 85 -0.23 4.47 3.18
C LYS A 85 -1.26 3.35 2.98
N LEU A 86 -2.43 3.51 3.58
CA LEU A 86 -3.61 2.69 3.28
C LEU A 86 -4.49 3.50 2.33
N ILE A 87 -4.83 2.94 1.18
CA ILE A 87 -5.78 3.48 0.22
C ILE A 87 -7.06 2.65 0.37
N ASN A 88 -8.10 3.25 0.93
CA ASN A 88 -9.42 2.63 0.95
C ASN A 88 -10.10 2.75 -0.42
N GLU A 89 -11.21 2.05 -0.61
CA GLU A 89 -11.94 2.00 -1.88
C GLU A 89 -12.39 3.38 -2.39
N GLN A 90 -12.84 4.29 -1.53
CA GLN A 90 -13.22 5.65 -1.95
C GLN A 90 -11.99 6.44 -2.41
N GLN A 91 -10.89 6.35 -1.67
CA GLN A 91 -9.62 6.96 -2.07
C GLN A 91 -9.08 6.35 -3.35
N PHE A 92 -9.31 5.04 -3.57
CA PHE A 92 -8.93 4.35 -4.78
C PHE A 92 -9.72 4.89 -5.98
N TYR A 93 -11.04 5.02 -5.90
CA TYR A 93 -11.82 5.61 -7.00
C TYR A 93 -11.46 7.08 -7.23
N ASN A 94 -11.32 7.88 -6.17
CA ASN A 94 -10.85 9.26 -6.28
C ASN A 94 -9.45 9.34 -6.92
N PHE A 95 -8.59 8.36 -6.64
CA PHE A 95 -7.26 8.26 -7.24
C PHE A 95 -7.36 8.02 -8.75
N LEU A 96 -8.27 7.15 -9.21
CA LEU A 96 -8.51 6.87 -10.63
C LEU A 96 -9.07 8.06 -11.44
N GLU A 97 -9.68 9.03 -10.77
CA GLU A 97 -10.20 10.25 -11.42
C GLU A 97 -9.10 11.28 -11.71
N ILE A 98 -7.89 11.08 -11.17
CA ILE A 98 -6.80 12.05 -11.31
C ILE A 98 -6.14 11.89 -12.69
N ASP A 99 -6.07 12.99 -13.43
CA ASP A 99 -5.54 13.03 -14.80
C ASP A 99 -4.14 13.67 -14.90
N ASN A 100 -3.51 13.99 -13.77
CA ASN A 100 -2.19 14.63 -13.70
C ASN A 100 -1.26 13.93 -12.71
N ARG A 101 -0.05 13.58 -13.17
CA ARG A 101 1.05 12.96 -12.40
C ARG A 101 1.33 13.64 -11.06
N GLU A 102 1.38 14.97 -10.99
CA GLU A 102 1.69 15.69 -9.75
C GLU A 102 0.61 15.45 -8.69
N LEU A 103 -0.66 15.44 -9.11
CA LEU A 103 -1.79 15.18 -8.23
C LEU A 103 -1.85 13.71 -7.79
N VAL A 104 -1.48 12.77 -8.67
CA VAL A 104 -1.36 11.34 -8.35
C VAL A 104 -0.34 11.16 -7.23
N GLN A 105 0.86 11.72 -7.40
CA GLN A 105 1.92 11.62 -6.39
C GLN A 105 1.53 12.31 -5.07
N LYS A 106 0.92 13.50 -5.13
CA LYS A 106 0.45 14.23 -3.95
C LYS A 106 -0.60 13.43 -3.17
N THR A 107 -1.50 12.74 -3.87
CA THR A 107 -2.55 11.91 -3.25
C THR A 107 -1.96 10.72 -2.50
N ILE A 108 -0.92 10.09 -3.07
CA ILE A 108 -0.20 8.98 -2.41
C ILE A 108 0.58 9.50 -1.19
N ALA A 109 1.21 10.67 -1.28
CA ALA A 109 2.07 11.23 -0.23
C ALA A 109 1.30 11.85 0.95
N SER A 110 0.06 12.33 0.73
CA SER A 110 -0.81 12.88 1.80
C SER A 110 -1.22 11.85 2.85
#